data_AF-A0A0J7IF93-F1
#
_entry.id   AF-A0A0J7IF93-F1
#
_cell.length_a   1.000
_cell.length_b   1.000
_cell.length_c   1.000
_cell.angle_alpha   90.00
_cell.angle_beta   90.00
_cell.angle_gamma   90.00
#
_symmetry.space_group_name_H-M   'P 1'
#
loop_
_entity.id
_entity.type
_entity.pdbx_description
1 polymer ?
#
loop_
_entity_poly.entity_id
_entity_poly.type
_entity_poly.pdbx_seq_one_letter_code
_entity_poly.pdbx_strand_id
1 'polypeptide(L)'
;MKLTDLIEKIQQGKTEQFLITNSIDIEYDLIDIYAKEKLGIDSEIKFFNAEEIPNEGVINVDGIEYENVCPLNMLEDLVNDFIIQDSQIDTFELTNQVLSYLEKDA
;
A
#
# COMPACT_ATOMS: atom_id res chain seq x y z
N MET A 1 2.75 5.91 -8.15
CA MET A 1 1.30 6.04 -7.89
C MET A 1 1.12 6.52 -6.45
N LYS A 2 0.02 7.18 -6.07
CA LYS A 2 -0.15 7.60 -4.68
C LYS A 2 -0.72 6.48 -3.82
N LEU A 3 -0.39 6.46 -2.53
CA LEU A 3 -1.01 5.53 -1.57
C LEU A 3 -2.53 5.68 -1.51
N THR A 4 -3.04 6.92 -1.50
CA THR A 4 -4.49 7.20 -1.51
C THR A 4 -5.19 6.58 -2.71
N ASP A 5 -4.55 6.54 -3.88
CA ASP A 5 -5.13 5.92 -5.08
C ASP A 5 -5.32 4.42 -4.86
N LEU A 6 -4.33 3.74 -4.26
CA LEU A 6 -4.42 2.31 -3.94
C LEU A 6 -5.53 2.04 -2.92
N ILE A 7 -5.55 2.81 -1.82
CA ILE A 7 -6.59 2.69 -0.78
C ILE A 7 -7.99 2.90 -1.36
N GLU A 8 -8.16 3.86 -2.28
CA GLU A 8 -9.43 4.07 -2.99
C GLU A 8 -9.86 2.82 -3.78
N LYS A 9 -8.93 2.13 -4.44
CA LYS A 9 -9.25 0.91 -5.21
C LYS A 9 -9.56 -0.27 -4.32
N ILE A 10 -8.84 -0.44 -3.21
CA ILE A 10 -9.16 -1.44 -2.21
C ILE A 10 -10.55 -1.18 -1.64
N GLN A 11 -10.85 0.08 -1.27
CA GLN A 11 -12.17 0.48 -0.77
C GLN A 11 -13.30 0.18 -1.76
N GLN A 12 -13.03 0.23 -3.06
CA GLN A 12 -13.99 -0.11 -4.12
C GLN A 12 -14.07 -1.60 -4.45
N GLY A 13 -13.26 -2.46 -3.81
CA GLY A 13 -13.13 -3.88 -4.15
C GLY A 13 -12.52 -4.12 -5.54
N LYS A 14 -11.61 -3.24 -5.96
CA LYS A 14 -11.01 -3.23 -7.31
C LYS A 14 -9.50 -3.46 -7.33
N THR A 15 -8.93 -4.02 -6.27
CA THR A 15 -7.48 -4.25 -6.15
C THR A 15 -6.92 -5.05 -7.31
N GLU A 16 -7.48 -6.24 -7.60
CA GLU A 16 -7.03 -7.09 -8.72
C GLU A 16 -7.10 -6.37 -10.06
N GLN A 17 -8.22 -5.69 -10.34
CA GLN A 17 -8.39 -4.94 -11.59
C GLN A 17 -7.38 -3.80 -11.71
N PHE A 18 -7.05 -3.15 -10.59
CA PHE A 18 -6.03 -2.11 -10.54
C PHE A 18 -4.63 -2.66 -10.84
N LEU A 19 -4.25 -3.81 -10.29
CA LEU A 19 -2.97 -4.47 -10.59
C LEU A 19 -2.85 -4.81 -12.08
N ILE A 20 -3.88 -5.42 -12.66
CA ILE A 20 -3.94 -5.76 -14.09
C ILE A 20 -3.82 -4.50 -14.96
N THR A 21 -4.58 -3.44 -14.63
CA THR A 21 -4.59 -2.19 -15.41
C THR A 21 -3.22 -1.50 -15.39
N ASN A 22 -2.49 -1.61 -14.29
CA ASN A 22 -1.14 -1.05 -14.15
C ASN A 22 -0.03 -2.02 -14.61
N SER A 23 -0.40 -3.17 -15.21
CA SER A 23 0.56 -4.20 -15.67
C SER A 23 1.51 -4.67 -14.56
N ILE A 24 0.98 -4.83 -13.35
CA ILE A 24 1.73 -5.39 -12.22
C ILE A 24 1.68 -6.92 -12.35
N ASP A 25 2.77 -7.50 -12.85
CA ASP A 25 2.94 -8.94 -13.06
C ASP A 25 3.64 -9.60 -11.86
N ILE A 26 3.03 -9.44 -10.69
CA ILE A 26 3.51 -10.00 -9.42
C ILE A 26 2.31 -10.74 -8.80
N GLU A 27 2.54 -11.94 -8.27
CA GLU A 27 1.49 -12.67 -7.55
C GLU A 27 1.03 -11.85 -6.35
N TYR A 28 -0.29 -11.78 -6.12
CA TYR A 28 -0.90 -10.92 -5.10
C TYR A 28 -0.26 -11.09 -3.71
N ASP A 29 -0.01 -12.34 -3.30
CA ASP A 29 0.60 -12.68 -2.00
C ASP A 29 2.09 -12.33 -1.90
N LEU A 30 2.73 -11.98 -3.01
CA LEU A 30 4.15 -11.59 -3.09
C LEU A 30 4.34 -10.08 -3.27
N ILE A 31 3.26 -9.29 -3.28
CA ILE A 31 3.36 -7.84 -3.45
C ILE A 31 3.66 -7.18 -2.10
N ASP A 32 4.86 -6.62 -2.01
CA ASP A 32 5.21 -5.65 -0.97
C ASP A 32 5.06 -4.22 -1.48
N ILE A 33 4.53 -3.35 -0.62
CA ILE A 33 4.34 -1.93 -0.88
C ILE A 33 5.47 -1.16 -0.21
N TYR A 34 6.13 -0.31 -1.01
CA TYR A 34 7.13 0.62 -0.52
C TYR A 34 6.76 2.06 -0.85
N ALA A 35 7.00 2.97 0.08
CA ALA A 35 6.88 4.40 -0.12
C ALA A 35 8.22 4.97 -0.56
N LYS A 36 8.19 5.88 -1.52
CA LYS A 36 9.35 6.69 -1.87
C LYS A 36 9.53 7.74 -0.78
N GLU A 37 10.74 7.85 -0.24
CA GLU A 37 11.03 8.67 0.94
C GLU A 37 10.15 8.25 2.14
N LYS A 38 9.73 9.21 2.97
CA LYS A 38 8.95 8.93 4.18
C LYS A 38 7.46 8.69 3.86
N LEU A 39 6.86 7.73 4.55
CA LEU A 39 5.42 7.47 4.49
C LEU A 39 4.57 8.68 4.94
N GLY A 40 3.50 8.95 4.19
CA GLY A 40 2.58 10.08 4.37
C GLY A 40 1.44 10.03 3.34
N ILE A 41 0.50 10.98 3.45
CA ILE A 41 -0.74 10.96 2.65
C ILE A 41 -0.53 11.14 1.14
N ASP A 42 0.50 11.90 0.78
CA ASP A 42 0.87 12.14 -0.62
C ASP A 42 2.01 11.24 -1.10
N SER A 43 2.42 10.24 -0.31
CA SER A 43 3.56 9.40 -0.66
C SER A 43 3.32 8.65 -1.95
N GLU A 44 4.33 8.72 -2.81
CA GLU A 44 4.41 7.87 -3.98
C GLU A 44 4.78 6.46 -3.53
N ILE A 45 3.98 5.47 -3.90
CA ILE A 45 4.27 4.06 -3.63
C ILE A 45 4.71 3.34 -4.90
N LYS A 46 5.41 2.22 -4.68
CA LYS A 46 5.80 1.25 -5.70
C LYS A 46 5.61 -0.16 -5.15
N PHE A 47 5.25 -1.07 -6.04
CA PHE A 47 5.14 -2.50 -5.75
C PHE A 47 6.45 -3.19 -6.09
N PHE A 48 6.82 -4.11 -5.23
CA PHE A 48 7.96 -4.97 -5.43
C PHE A 48 7.57 -6.42 -5.13
N ASN A 49 8.22 -7.35 -5.83
CA ASN A 49 8.08 -8.76 -5.54
C ASN A 49 8.95 -9.08 -4.33
N ALA A 50 8.33 -9.55 -3.24
CA ALA A 50 8.99 -9.91 -1.99
C ALA A 50 10.09 -10.97 -2.17
N GLU A 51 10.03 -11.80 -3.22
CA GLU A 51 11.08 -12.78 -3.54
C GLU A 51 12.29 -12.19 -4.29
N GLU A 52 12.12 -11.02 -4.92
CA GLU A 52 13.15 -10.39 -5.75
C GLU A 52 13.91 -9.26 -5.04
N ILE A 53 13.36 -8.73 -3.95
CA ILE A 53 13.96 -7.65 -3.18
C ILE A 53 14.60 -8.14 -1.88
N PRO A 54 15.59 -7.43 -1.34
CA PRO A 54 16.03 -7.63 0.03
C PRO A 54 14.85 -7.40 0.98
N ASN A 55 14.61 -8.34 1.90
CA ASN A 55 13.62 -8.19 2.96
C ASN A 55 14.16 -7.23 4.06
N GLU A 56 14.33 -5.97 3.68
CA GLU A 56 14.89 -4.89 4.48
C GLU A 56 13.89 -3.73 4.59
N GLY A 57 13.91 -3.00 5.72
CA GLY A 57 13.00 -1.89 5.93
C GLY A 57 13.20 -0.70 4.98
N VAL A 58 14.40 -0.58 4.38
CA VAL A 58 14.69 0.43 3.36
C VAL A 58 15.51 -0.21 2.25
N ILE A 59 15.12 0.02 1.00
CA ILE A 59 15.85 -0.46 -0.18
C ILE A 59 16.21 0.71 -1.10
N ASN A 60 17.31 0.57 -1.85
CA ASN A 60 17.69 1.52 -2.89
C ASN A 60 17.55 0.88 -4.27
N VAL A 61 16.68 1.46 -5.11
CA VAL A 61 16.44 1.00 -6.47
C VAL A 61 16.64 2.17 -7.42
N ASP A 62 17.58 2.04 -8.34
CA ASP A 62 17.95 3.09 -9.30
C ASP A 62 18.33 4.44 -8.65
N GLY A 63 18.93 4.41 -7.46
CA GLY A 63 19.33 5.62 -6.72
C GLY A 63 18.19 6.28 -5.94
N ILE A 64 17.00 5.68 -5.91
CA ILE A 64 15.84 6.14 -5.14
C ILE A 64 15.68 5.26 -3.90
N GLU A 65 15.55 5.90 -2.73
CA GLU A 65 15.27 5.22 -1.46
C GLU A 65 13.77 4.95 -1.32
N TYR A 66 13.47 3.73 -0.92
CA TYR A 66 12.14 3.22 -0.70
C TYR A 66 12.04 2.62 0.70
N GLU A 67 11.09 3.09 1.49
CA GLU A 67 10.78 2.58 2.83
C GLU A 67 9.66 1.53 2.73
N ASN A 68 9.83 0.38 3.38
CA ASN A 68 8.81 -0.66 3.44
C ASN A 68 7.58 -0.13 4.18
N VAL A 69 6.40 -0.32 3.58
CA VAL A 69 5.13 0.10 4.18
C VAL A 69 4.44 -1.10 4.80
N CYS A 70 4.07 -2.07 3.97
CA CYS A 70 3.49 -3.35 4.36
C CYS A 70 3.27 -4.23 3.11
N PRO A 71 3.02 -5.53 3.29
CA PRO A 71 2.46 -6.38 2.24
C PRO A 71 1.06 -5.93 1.79
N LEU A 72 0.72 -6.15 0.51
CA LEU A 72 -0.57 -5.73 -0.06
C LEU A 72 -1.77 -6.40 0.63
N ASN A 73 -1.67 -7.69 0.95
CA ASN A 73 -2.73 -8.41 1.65
C ASN A 73 -3.05 -7.79 3.02
N MET A 74 -2.02 -7.38 3.77
CA MET A 74 -2.19 -6.69 5.05
C MET A 74 -2.85 -5.32 4.88
N LEU A 75 -2.48 -4.56 3.85
CA LEU A 75 -3.15 -3.29 3.54
C LEU A 75 -4.63 -3.50 3.22
N GLU A 76 -4.95 -4.53 2.43
CA GLU A 76 -6.33 -4.85 2.06
C GLU A 76 -7.17 -5.26 3.28
N ASP A 77 -6.64 -6.12 4.15
CA ASP A 77 -7.28 -6.50 5.40
C ASP A 77 -7.53 -5.28 6.30
N LEU A 78 -6.52 -4.41 6.46
CA LEU A 78 -6.62 -3.20 7.28
C LEU A 78 -7.68 -2.22 6.76
N VAL A 79 -7.72 -2.01 5.44
CA VAL A 79 -8.72 -1.16 4.80
C VAL A 79 -10.12 -1.75 5.00
N ASN A 80 -10.28 -3.05 4.80
CA ASN A 80 -11.55 -3.74 4.98
C ASN A 80 -12.04 -3.65 6.44
N ASP A 81 -11.15 -3.78 7.42
CA ASP A 81 -11.48 -3.65 8.84
C ASP A 81 -12.04 -2.26 9.17
N PHE A 82 -11.47 -1.19 8.61
CA PHE A 82 -11.98 0.17 8.80
C PHE A 82 -13.32 0.39 8.09
N ILE A 83 -13.50 -0.15 6.87
CA ILE A 83 -14.77 -0.08 6.14
C ILE A 83 -15.90 -0.82 6.87
N ILE A 84 -15.57 -1.94 7.53
CA ILE A 84 -16.54 -2.69 8.35
C ILE A 84 -16.99 -1.85 9.56
N GLN A 85 -16.11 -1.05 10.14
CA GLN A 85 -16.42 -0.17 11.26
C GLN A 85 -17.22 1.06 10.83
N ASP A 86 -16.90 1.63 9.66
CA ASP A 86 -17.63 2.73 9.04
C ASP A 86 -17.71 2.57 7.52
N SER A 87 -18.84 2.05 7.05
CA SER A 87 -19.09 1.82 5.62
C SER A 87 -19.21 3.09 4.77
N GLN A 88 -19.27 4.27 5.38
CA GLN A 88 -19.39 5.56 4.68
C GLN A 88 -18.13 6.42 4.83
N ILE A 89 -17.07 5.89 5.44
CA ILE A 89 -15.79 6.58 5.56
C ILE A 89 -15.29 7.04 4.19
N ASP A 90 -14.92 8.30 4.08
CA ASP A 90 -14.34 8.80 2.84
C ASP A 90 -12.88 8.34 2.70
N THR A 91 -12.39 8.27 1.47
CA THR A 91 -11.04 7.75 1.17
C THR A 91 -9.92 8.54 1.87
N PHE A 92 -10.08 9.84 2.07
CA PHE A 92 -9.07 10.66 2.72
C PHE A 92 -9.01 10.36 4.22
N GLU A 93 -10.17 10.28 4.89
CA GLU A 93 -10.23 9.88 6.29
C GLU A 93 -9.71 8.45 6.50
N LEU A 94 -10.11 7.51 5.63
CA LEU A 94 -9.62 6.13 5.62
C LEU A 94 -8.11 6.06 5.46
N THR A 95 -7.54 6.83 4.53
CA THR A 95 -6.08 6.90 4.33
C THR A 95 -5.37 7.38 5.59
N ASN A 96 -5.90 8.39 6.29
CA ASN A 96 -5.31 8.87 7.54
C ASN A 96 -5.37 7.82 8.66
N GLN A 97 -6.45 7.05 8.75
CA GLN A 97 -6.57 5.97 9.74
C GLN A 97 -5.56 4.85 9.46
N VAL A 98 -5.42 4.44 8.20
CA VAL A 98 -4.41 3.47 7.74
C VAL A 98 -3.00 3.94 8.07
N LEU A 99 -2.64 5.18 7.70
CA LEU A 99 -1.33 5.75 7.99
C LEU A 99 -1.06 5.80 9.50
N SER A 100 -2.04 6.22 10.29
CA SER A 100 -1.93 6.29 11.75
C SER A 100 -1.77 4.91 12.41
N TYR A 101 -2.25 3.85 11.75
CA TYR A 101 -2.06 2.48 12.19
C TYR A 101 -0.64 2.02 11.86
N LEU A 102 -0.21 2.19 10.61
CA LEU A 102 1.12 1.79 10.14
C LEU A 102 2.24 2.51 10.90
N GLU A 103 2.08 3.80 11.22
CA GLU A 103 3.05 4.56 12.03
C GLU A 103 3.18 4.07 13.49
N LYS A 104 2.18 3.35 14.01
CA LYS A 104 2.22 2.80 15.39
C LYS A 104 2.76 1.37 15.45
N ASP A 105 2.70 0.66 14.33
CA ASP A 105 3.18 -0.72 14.21
C ASP A 105 4.68 -0.77 13.83
N ALA A 106 5.16 0.26 13.11
CA ALA A 106 6.58 0.50 12.80
C ALA A 106 7.43 0.89 14.04
#